data_AF-A0AAV2YM94-F1
#
_entry.id   AF-A0AAV2YM94-F1
#
_cell.length_a   1.000
_cell.length_b   1.000
_cell.length_c   1.000
_cell.angle_alpha   90.00
_cell.angle_beta   90.00
_cell.angle_gamma   90.00
#
_symmetry.space_group_name_H-M   'P 1'
#
loop_
_entity.id
_entity.type
_entity.pdbx_description
1 polymer ?
#
loop_
_entity_poly.entity_id
_entity_poly.type
_entity_poly.pdbx_seq_one_letter_code
_entity_poly.pdbx_strand_id
1 'polypeptide(L)'
;MRTEAKTEKAANGKDYYKHEDGVDELQEKGGLFDVLGVQLGVWSAGPCECTSSLVPNCAMSTLLPCVSLAQVAVRTGMTTYVWALLFFFSLWVMAIGSAVALHVAKLTSEDPDMEMVAPRVTIFVLMIIRFIFVVGASRVRTQVRTSFHIPGNALADLCFMNYCQCCAIAQMATHAQSYQPGHCGFGAPDTLPGCC
;
A
#
# COMPACT_ATOMS: atom_id res chain seq x y z
N MET A 1 -41.90 22.69 -17.83
CA MET A 1 -41.15 23.91 -18.18
C MET A 1 -39.69 23.56 -18.18
N ARG A 2 -39.07 23.53 -19.37
CA ARG A 2 -37.67 23.14 -19.60
C ARG A 2 -36.81 24.37 -19.30
N THR A 3 -36.14 24.39 -18.16
CA THR A 3 -35.18 25.46 -17.81
C THR A 3 -33.96 25.37 -18.72
N GLU A 4 -33.61 26.50 -19.33
CA GLU A 4 -32.58 26.63 -20.37
C GLU A 4 -31.20 26.74 -19.70
N ALA A 5 -30.30 25.79 -19.99
CA ALA A 5 -28.90 25.87 -19.59
C ALA A 5 -28.15 26.87 -20.50
N LYS A 6 -27.47 27.86 -19.92
CA LYS A 6 -26.61 28.79 -20.65
C LYS A 6 -25.23 28.18 -20.88
N THR A 7 -24.85 28.01 -22.14
CA THR A 7 -23.52 27.61 -22.59
C THR A 7 -22.61 28.83 -22.70
N GLU A 8 -21.48 28.82 -22.00
CA GLU A 8 -20.41 29.81 -22.16
C GLU A 8 -19.15 29.11 -22.71
N LYS A 9 -18.66 29.58 -23.86
CA LYS A 9 -17.48 29.01 -24.53
C LYS A 9 -16.23 29.72 -24.09
N ALA A 10 -15.34 29.02 -23.39
CA ALA A 10 -13.99 29.50 -23.11
C ALA A 10 -13.04 29.22 -24.29
N ALA A 11 -12.02 30.07 -24.43
CA ALA A 11 -11.09 30.15 -25.57
C ALA A 11 -10.22 28.88 -25.85
N ASN A 12 -10.46 27.76 -25.16
CA ASN A 12 -9.79 26.47 -25.39
C ASN A 12 -10.75 25.40 -25.97
N GLY A 13 -11.89 25.80 -26.52
CA GLY A 13 -12.80 24.90 -27.23
C GLY A 13 -13.47 23.83 -26.37
N LYS A 14 -13.53 24.04 -25.05
CA LYS A 14 -14.24 23.16 -24.10
C LYS A 14 -15.47 23.88 -23.58
N ASP A 15 -16.62 23.23 -23.69
CA ASP A 15 -17.90 23.71 -23.17
C ASP A 15 -17.96 23.42 -21.66
N TYR A 16 -18.25 24.44 -20.84
CA TYR A 16 -18.46 24.29 -19.40
C TYR A 16 -19.94 24.49 -19.07
N TYR A 17 -20.51 23.60 -18.26
CA TYR A 17 -21.84 23.77 -17.67
C TYR A 17 -21.70 24.20 -16.21
N LYS A 18 -22.37 25.29 -15.84
CA LYS A 18 -22.41 25.78 -14.46
C LYS A 18 -23.70 25.30 -13.81
N HIS A 19 -23.61 24.31 -12.91
CA HIS A 19 -24.71 23.92 -12.03
C HIS A 19 -24.60 24.69 -10.71
N GLU A 20 -25.70 25.28 -10.24
CA GLU A 20 -25.71 26.18 -9.06
C GLU A 20 -25.80 25.48 -7.69
N ASP A 21 -25.69 24.15 -7.63
CA ASP A 21 -25.90 23.39 -6.39
C ASP A 21 -24.73 22.43 -6.07
N GLY A 22 -23.60 22.99 -5.59
CA GLY A 22 -22.76 22.44 -4.51
C GLY A 22 -22.33 20.97 -4.44
N VAL A 23 -22.11 20.23 -5.53
CA VAL A 23 -21.38 18.95 -5.51
C VAL A 23 -20.43 18.90 -6.70
N ASP A 24 -19.11 18.96 -6.42
CA ASP A 24 -18.05 19.02 -7.42
C ASP A 24 -18.04 17.75 -8.30
N GLU A 25 -18.47 17.91 -9.56
CA GLU A 25 -18.33 16.94 -10.64
C GLU A 25 -16.85 16.77 -11.01
N LEU A 26 -16.22 15.70 -10.50
CA LEU A 26 -15.07 15.08 -11.16
C LEU A 26 -15.55 13.89 -12.00
N GLN A 27 -16.35 14.18 -13.03
CA GLN A 27 -16.77 13.18 -14.00
C GLN A 27 -16.22 13.51 -15.39
N GLU A 28 -14.94 13.18 -15.64
CA GLU A 28 -14.50 12.94 -17.03
C GLU A 28 -13.20 12.11 -17.14
N LYS A 29 -13.23 10.83 -16.73
CA LYS A 29 -12.46 9.72 -17.36
C LYS A 29 -13.08 8.35 -17.02
N GLY A 30 -14.25 8.03 -17.58
CA GLY A 30 -14.75 6.65 -17.78
C GLY A 30 -14.65 5.61 -16.64
N GLY A 31 -14.58 6.04 -15.38
CA GLY A 31 -14.43 5.17 -14.22
C GLY A 31 -15.51 5.47 -13.18
N LEU A 32 -15.95 4.44 -12.46
CA LEU A 32 -16.79 4.62 -11.28
C LEU A 32 -15.89 5.12 -10.15
N PHE A 33 -16.20 6.25 -9.53
CA PHE A 33 -15.45 6.80 -8.40
C PHE A 33 -16.31 6.79 -7.14
N ASP A 34 -15.71 6.62 -5.97
CA ASP A 34 -16.40 6.79 -4.69
C ASP A 34 -16.60 8.29 -4.36
N VAL A 35 -17.33 8.57 -3.28
CA VAL A 35 -17.61 9.94 -2.81
C VAL A 35 -16.36 10.72 -2.38
N LEU A 36 -15.20 10.06 -2.29
CA LEU A 36 -13.91 10.65 -1.96
C LEU A 36 -13.00 10.80 -3.19
N GLY A 37 -13.48 10.45 -4.38
CA GLY A 37 -12.72 10.51 -5.63
C GLY A 37 -11.75 9.36 -5.84
N VAL A 38 -11.86 8.26 -5.08
CA VAL A 38 -11.10 7.02 -5.29
C VAL A 38 -11.74 6.20 -6.40
N GLN A 39 -10.92 5.67 -7.30
CA GLN A 39 -11.39 4.87 -8.43
C GLN A 39 -11.87 3.49 -7.97
N LEU A 40 -13.04 3.05 -8.40
CA LEU A 40 -13.61 1.73 -8.13
C LEU A 40 -13.39 0.79 -9.32
N GLY A 41 -13.23 -0.51 -9.02
CA GLY A 41 -13.13 -1.56 -10.04
C GLY A 41 -11.78 -1.68 -10.74
N VAL A 42 -10.87 -0.71 -10.59
CA VAL A 42 -9.53 -0.73 -11.17
C VAL A 42 -8.51 -0.06 -10.24
N TRP A 43 -7.24 -0.46 -10.33
CA TRP A 43 -6.15 0.17 -9.59
C TRP A 43 -5.85 1.56 -10.15
N SER A 44 -5.78 2.57 -9.27
CA SER A 44 -5.46 3.96 -9.65
C SER A 44 -3.99 4.18 -10.03
N ALA A 45 -3.12 3.21 -9.71
CA ALA A 45 -1.70 3.24 -10.04
C ALA A 45 -1.29 1.90 -10.64
N GLY A 46 -0.34 1.94 -11.57
CA GLY A 46 0.24 0.76 -12.19
C GLY A 46 1.13 -0.05 -11.25
N PRO A 47 1.42 -1.33 -11.60
CA PRO A 47 2.18 -2.25 -10.76
C PRO A 47 3.65 -1.87 -10.54
N CYS A 48 4.21 -0.92 -11.29
CA CYS A 48 5.60 -0.44 -11.16
C CYS A 48 5.69 1.10 -11.10
N GLU A 49 4.60 1.81 -10.84
CA GLU A 49 4.59 3.29 -10.81
C GLU A 49 5.19 3.91 -9.54
N CYS A 50 5.83 3.12 -8.68
CA CYS A 50 6.49 3.63 -7.47
C CYS A 50 7.62 4.62 -7.79
N THR A 51 8.19 4.60 -9.01
CA THR A 51 9.25 5.54 -9.43
C THR A 51 8.75 6.97 -9.67
N SER A 52 7.45 7.15 -9.92
CA SER A 52 6.83 8.46 -10.20
C SER A 52 6.57 9.29 -8.94
N SER A 53 6.55 8.65 -7.77
CA SER A 53 6.37 9.29 -6.45
C SER A 53 7.40 8.74 -5.48
N LEU A 54 8.68 9.02 -5.79
CA LEU A 54 9.83 8.49 -5.07
C LEU A 54 9.80 8.80 -3.56
N VAL A 55 9.31 10.01 -3.20
CA VAL A 55 9.10 10.46 -1.81
C VAL A 55 7.67 10.97 -1.66
N PRO A 56 6.91 10.52 -0.64
CA PRO A 56 7.28 9.57 0.42
C PRO A 56 7.08 8.09 0.03
N ASN A 57 6.35 7.79 -1.04
CA ASN A 57 5.74 6.47 -1.23
C ASN A 57 6.75 5.33 -1.47
N CYS A 58 7.63 5.46 -2.47
CA CYS A 58 8.62 4.41 -2.76
C CYS A 58 9.66 4.25 -1.64
N ALA A 59 10.15 5.39 -1.13
CA ALA A 59 11.11 5.42 -0.02
C ALA A 59 10.52 4.77 1.25
N MET A 60 9.31 5.14 1.65
CA MET A 60 8.66 4.61 2.85
C MET A 60 8.26 3.14 2.67
N SER A 61 7.77 2.75 1.49
CA SER A 61 7.47 1.34 1.16
C SER A 61 8.72 0.45 1.12
N THR A 62 9.91 1.03 0.95
CA THR A 62 11.19 0.30 0.92
C THR A 62 11.86 0.29 2.30
N LEU A 63 11.91 1.42 2.98
CA LEU A 63 12.61 1.59 4.26
C LEU A 63 11.75 1.18 5.46
N LEU A 64 10.45 1.47 5.39
CA LEU A 64 9.50 1.32 6.49
C LEU A 64 8.18 0.69 6.01
N PRO A 65 8.22 -0.50 5.37
CA PRO A 65 7.03 -1.13 4.81
C PRO A 65 5.97 -1.43 5.87
N CYS A 66 6.37 -1.60 7.13
CA CYS A 66 5.47 -1.81 8.26
C CYS A 66 4.55 -0.60 8.51
N VAL A 67 5.06 0.63 8.38
CA VAL A 67 4.26 1.84 8.58
C VAL A 67 3.29 2.00 7.42
N SER A 68 3.76 1.88 6.17
CA SER A 68 2.89 1.99 4.99
C SER A 68 1.80 0.92 4.97
N LEU A 69 2.10 -0.33 5.34
CA LEU A 69 1.10 -1.39 5.46
C LEU A 69 0.10 -1.13 6.60
N ALA A 70 0.55 -0.60 7.74
CA ALA A 70 -0.34 -0.25 8.85
C ALA A 70 -1.28 0.92 8.48
N GLN A 71 -0.77 1.91 7.75
CA GLN A 71 -1.56 3.03 7.25
C GLN A 71 -2.63 2.56 6.25
N VAL A 72 -2.28 1.66 5.33
CA VAL A 72 -3.26 1.07 4.41
C VAL A 72 -4.29 0.22 5.16
N ALA A 73 -3.84 -0.62 6.10
CA ALA A 73 -4.71 -1.53 6.85
C ALA A 73 -5.78 -0.82 7.70
N VAL A 74 -5.42 0.28 8.36
CA VAL A 74 -6.39 1.06 9.15
C VAL A 74 -7.33 1.87 8.24
N ARG A 75 -6.83 2.34 7.11
CA ARG A 75 -7.61 3.14 6.16
C ARG A 75 -8.72 2.33 5.48
N THR A 76 -8.47 1.06 5.22
CA THR A 76 -9.45 0.10 4.67
C THR A 76 -10.30 -0.61 5.73
N GLY A 77 -10.19 -0.21 7.01
CA GLY A 77 -10.99 -0.77 8.11
C GLY A 77 -10.62 -2.20 8.51
N MET A 78 -9.48 -2.74 8.06
CA MET A 78 -9.10 -4.14 8.33
C MET A 78 -8.80 -4.40 9.81
N THR A 79 -8.09 -3.46 10.45
CA THR A 79 -7.66 -3.54 11.84
C THR A 79 -7.27 -2.14 12.33
N THR A 80 -6.98 -2.01 13.62
CA THR A 80 -6.44 -0.74 14.15
C THR A 80 -4.98 -0.57 13.75
N TYR A 81 -4.55 0.67 13.58
CA TYR A 81 -3.18 1.02 13.24
C TYR A 81 -2.14 0.37 14.17
N VAL A 82 -2.38 0.38 15.49
CA VAL A 82 -1.44 -0.16 16.49
C VAL A 82 -1.20 -1.65 16.29
N TRP A 83 -2.26 -2.45 16.15
CA TRP A 83 -2.13 -3.90 15.94
C TRP A 83 -1.43 -4.23 14.61
N ALA A 84 -1.78 -3.55 13.52
CA ALA A 84 -1.10 -3.73 12.23
C ALA A 84 0.39 -3.37 12.33
N LEU A 85 0.71 -2.23 12.95
CA LEU A 85 2.07 -1.77 13.11
C LEU A 85 2.88 -2.77 13.94
N LEU A 86 2.38 -3.19 15.11
CA LEU A 86 3.08 -4.16 15.97
C LEU A 86 3.34 -5.48 15.25
N PHE A 87 2.38 -5.98 14.48
CA PHE A 87 2.55 -7.21 13.70
C PHE A 87 3.65 -7.06 12.63
N PHE A 88 3.57 -6.06 11.75
CA PHE A 88 4.58 -5.92 10.69
C PHE A 88 5.94 -5.45 11.21
N PHE A 89 5.98 -4.63 12.26
CA PHE A 89 7.20 -4.16 12.88
C PHE A 89 7.93 -5.28 13.62
N SER A 90 7.22 -6.14 14.35
CA SER A 90 7.86 -7.29 15.04
C SER A 90 8.51 -8.25 14.04
N LEU A 91 7.84 -8.58 12.93
CA LEU A 91 8.43 -9.40 11.86
C LEU A 91 9.67 -8.76 11.25
N TRP A 92 9.66 -7.43 11.05
CA TRP A 92 10.80 -6.68 10.54
C TRP A 92 11.99 -6.68 11.51
N VAL A 93 11.75 -6.44 12.79
CA VAL A 93 12.80 -6.48 13.84
C VAL A 93 13.36 -7.89 13.98
N MET A 94 12.54 -8.94 13.94
CA MET A 94 13.02 -10.33 13.98
C MET A 94 13.89 -10.68 12.77
N ALA A 95 13.52 -10.21 11.57
CA ALA A 95 14.32 -10.42 10.37
C ALA A 95 15.70 -9.73 10.45
N ILE A 96 15.72 -8.46 10.86
CA ILE A 96 16.99 -7.71 11.00
C ILE A 96 17.82 -8.29 12.15
N GLY A 97 17.20 -8.57 13.29
CA GLY A 97 17.90 -9.13 14.46
C GLY A 97 18.56 -10.47 14.17
N SER A 98 17.87 -11.37 13.44
CA SER A 98 18.46 -12.66 13.05
C SER A 98 19.61 -12.52 12.04
N ALA A 99 19.52 -11.58 11.10
CA ALA A 99 20.62 -11.28 10.19
C ALA A 99 21.84 -10.69 10.92
N VAL A 100 21.63 -9.73 11.82
CA VAL A 100 22.69 -9.12 12.64
C VAL A 100 23.33 -10.17 13.55
N ALA A 101 22.53 -11.02 14.20
CA ALA A 101 23.04 -12.11 15.04
C ALA A 101 23.94 -13.07 14.25
N LEU A 102 23.56 -13.42 13.02
CA LEU A 102 24.41 -14.23 12.13
C LEU A 102 25.71 -13.50 11.77
N HIS A 103 25.64 -12.21 11.45
CA HIS A 103 26.83 -11.41 11.15
C HIS A 103 27.79 -11.34 12.33
N VAL A 104 27.28 -11.09 13.54
CA VAL A 104 28.08 -11.08 14.77
C VAL A 104 28.67 -12.46 15.02
N ALA A 105 27.87 -13.53 14.92
CA ALA A 105 28.34 -14.90 15.13
C ALA A 105 29.52 -15.24 14.21
N LYS A 106 29.42 -14.90 12.91
CA LYS A 106 30.50 -15.09 11.92
C LYS A 106 31.78 -14.32 12.24
N LEU A 107 31.68 -13.18 12.91
CA LEU A 107 32.86 -12.38 13.28
C LEU A 107 33.53 -12.90 14.57
N THR A 108 32.79 -13.62 15.41
CA THR A 108 33.25 -14.04 16.75
C THR A 108 33.60 -15.52 16.87
N SER A 109 33.13 -16.37 15.95
CA SER A 109 33.34 -17.82 16.04
C SER A 109 34.62 -18.26 15.32
N GLU A 110 35.51 -18.96 16.02
CA GLU A 110 36.62 -19.71 15.41
C GLU A 110 36.23 -21.14 14.99
N ASP A 111 35.03 -21.62 15.38
CA ASP A 111 34.57 -22.98 15.12
C ASP A 111 33.99 -23.16 13.70
N PRO A 112 34.54 -24.09 12.89
CA PRO A 112 34.12 -24.29 11.49
C PRO A 112 32.70 -24.87 11.34
N ASP A 113 32.19 -25.60 12.34
CA ASP A 113 30.84 -26.17 12.30
C ASP A 113 29.74 -25.09 12.42
N MET A 114 30.01 -24.01 13.15
CA MET A 114 29.11 -22.86 13.28
C MET A 114 28.96 -22.09 11.96
N GLU A 115 29.98 -22.12 11.08
CA GLU A 115 29.94 -21.41 9.82
C GLU A 115 28.99 -22.02 8.78
N MET A 116 28.69 -23.32 8.87
CA MET A 116 27.79 -23.99 7.92
C MET A 116 26.36 -24.15 8.47
N VAL A 117 26.22 -24.48 9.75
CA VAL A 117 24.89 -24.76 10.35
C VAL A 117 24.14 -23.46 10.63
N ALA A 118 24.78 -22.46 11.23
CA ALA A 118 24.15 -21.19 11.57
C ALA A 118 23.52 -20.48 10.36
N PRO A 119 24.19 -20.26 9.22
CA PRO A 119 23.56 -19.59 8.09
C PRO A 119 22.41 -20.40 7.50
N ARG A 120 22.48 -21.74 7.47
CA ARG A 120 21.36 -22.56 6.99
C ARG A 120 20.13 -22.37 7.87
N VAL A 121 20.29 -22.46 9.19
CA VAL A 121 19.19 -22.25 10.15
C VAL A 121 18.65 -20.82 10.04
N THR A 122 19.51 -19.80 10.00
CA THR A 122 19.10 -18.41 9.83
C THR A 122 18.33 -18.20 8.53
N ILE A 123 18.75 -18.80 7.41
CA ILE A 123 18.04 -18.72 6.13
C ILE A 123 16.63 -19.32 6.24
N PHE A 124 16.48 -20.50 6.86
CA PHE A 124 15.16 -21.10 7.05
C PHE A 124 14.25 -20.21 7.91
N VAL A 125 14.78 -19.64 9.00
CA VAL A 125 14.03 -18.70 9.85
C VAL A 125 13.61 -17.46 9.07
N LEU A 126 14.52 -16.87 8.29
CA LEU A 126 14.24 -15.70 7.45
C LEU A 126 13.19 -16.01 6.37
N MET A 127 13.22 -17.21 5.77
CA MET A 127 12.20 -17.66 4.81
C MET A 127 10.82 -17.74 5.45
N ILE A 128 10.72 -18.27 6.68
CA ILE A 128 9.46 -18.36 7.43
C ILE A 128 8.93 -16.96 7.75
N ILE A 129 9.77 -16.07 8.29
CA ILE A 129 9.39 -14.69 8.62
C ILE A 129 8.92 -13.95 7.36
N ARG A 130 9.67 -14.06 6.26
CA ARG A 130 9.32 -13.47 4.96
C ARG A 130 7.99 -14.02 4.43
N PHE A 131 7.75 -15.33 4.56
CA PHE A 131 6.49 -15.93 4.15
C PHE A 131 5.30 -15.37 4.93
N ILE A 132 5.42 -15.29 6.27
CA ILE A 132 4.37 -14.70 7.13
C ILE A 132 4.13 -13.23 6.74
N PHE A 133 5.19 -12.46 6.53
CA PHE A 133 5.09 -11.06 6.10
C PHE A 133 4.36 -10.93 4.76
N VAL A 134 4.74 -11.74 3.76
CA VAL A 134 4.11 -11.73 2.43
C VAL A 134 2.64 -12.10 2.52
N VAL A 135 2.29 -13.14 3.28
CA VAL A 135 0.89 -13.53 3.48
C VAL A 135 0.11 -12.39 4.13
N GLY A 136 0.62 -11.79 5.21
CA GLY A 136 -0.02 -10.65 5.87
C GLY A 136 -0.22 -9.45 4.93
N ALA A 137 0.81 -9.06 4.19
CA ALA A 137 0.73 -7.99 3.20
C ALA A 137 -0.26 -8.30 2.07
N SER A 138 -0.33 -9.56 1.65
CA SER A 138 -1.28 -10.01 0.63
C SER A 138 -2.72 -9.97 1.13
N ARG A 139 -2.97 -10.23 2.43
CA ARG A 139 -4.29 -10.04 3.03
C ARG A 139 -4.71 -8.57 3.03
N VAL A 140 -3.81 -7.66 3.36
CA VAL A 140 -4.05 -6.21 3.26
C VAL A 140 -4.41 -5.84 1.82
N ARG A 141 -3.69 -6.41 0.85
CA ARG A 141 -3.97 -6.20 -0.58
C ARG A 141 -5.34 -6.73 -1.00
N THR A 142 -5.69 -7.94 -0.59
CA THR A 142 -7.01 -8.51 -0.86
C THR A 142 -8.10 -7.65 -0.23
N GLN A 143 -7.91 -7.16 1.00
CA GLN A 143 -8.86 -6.26 1.64
C GLN A 143 -9.06 -4.97 0.85
N VAL A 144 -7.96 -4.32 0.41
CA VAL A 144 -8.04 -3.14 -0.47
C VAL A 144 -8.88 -3.48 -1.71
N ARG A 145 -8.59 -4.59 -2.39
CA ARG A 145 -9.36 -4.97 -3.58
C ARG A 145 -10.84 -5.20 -3.29
N THR A 146 -11.18 -5.86 -2.19
CA THR A 146 -12.59 -6.11 -1.84
C THR A 146 -13.32 -4.83 -1.48
N SER A 147 -12.68 -3.93 -0.73
CA SER A 147 -13.23 -2.61 -0.38
C SER A 147 -13.54 -1.76 -1.62
N PHE A 148 -12.67 -1.80 -2.64
CA PHE A 148 -12.81 -1.01 -3.87
C PHE A 148 -13.35 -1.79 -5.07
N HIS A 149 -13.91 -2.99 -4.86
CA HIS A 149 -14.47 -3.86 -5.91
C HIS A 149 -13.51 -4.18 -7.08
N ILE A 150 -12.20 -4.24 -6.83
CA ILE A 150 -11.20 -4.54 -7.85
C ILE A 150 -11.15 -6.06 -8.13
N PRO A 151 -11.37 -6.50 -9.38
CA PRO A 151 -11.37 -7.91 -9.73
C PRO A 151 -9.98 -8.54 -9.51
N GLY A 152 -9.95 -9.79 -9.07
CA GLY A 152 -8.72 -10.53 -8.81
C GLY A 152 -8.89 -11.63 -7.77
N ASN A 153 -7.81 -12.35 -7.47
CA ASN A 153 -7.82 -13.44 -6.49
C ASN A 153 -6.62 -13.33 -5.53
N ALA A 154 -6.73 -14.00 -4.38
CA ALA A 154 -5.72 -13.95 -3.33
C ALA A 154 -4.36 -14.55 -3.73
N LEU A 155 -4.34 -15.51 -4.66
CA LEU A 155 -3.10 -16.12 -5.16
C LEU A 155 -2.31 -15.13 -6.01
N ALA A 156 -2.99 -14.36 -6.87
CA ALA A 156 -2.38 -13.29 -7.64
C ALA A 156 -1.82 -12.19 -6.74
N ASP A 157 -2.53 -11.85 -5.66
CA ASP A 157 -2.04 -10.90 -4.65
C ASP A 157 -0.76 -11.40 -3.96
N LEU A 158 -0.70 -12.70 -3.63
CA LEU A 158 0.47 -13.36 -3.04
C LEU A 158 1.68 -13.32 -3.99
N CYS A 159 1.48 -13.72 -5.26
CA CYS A 159 2.54 -13.70 -6.27
C CYS A 159 3.07 -12.28 -6.50
N PHE A 160 2.17 -11.30 -6.57
CA PHE A 160 2.55 -9.91 -6.81
C PHE A 160 3.36 -9.33 -5.64
N MET A 161 2.95 -9.61 -4.40
CA MET A 161 3.68 -9.24 -3.18
C MET A 161 5.05 -9.92 -3.07
N ASN A 162 5.21 -11.11 -3.65
CA ASN A 162 6.49 -11.81 -3.68
C ASN A 162 7.45 -11.19 -4.70
N TYR A 163 6.95 -10.81 -5.89
CA TYR A 163 7.75 -10.29 -7.01
C TYR A 163 8.20 -8.83 -6.82
N CYS A 164 7.27 -7.89 -6.59
CA CYS A 164 7.62 -6.51 -6.25
C CYS A 164 6.83 -6.03 -5.02
N GLN A 165 7.40 -6.29 -3.83
CA GLN A 165 6.79 -5.88 -2.57
C GLN A 165 6.63 -4.35 -2.46
N CYS A 166 7.68 -3.58 -2.71
CA CYS A 166 7.62 -2.13 -2.56
C CYS A 166 6.64 -1.48 -3.54
N CYS A 167 6.59 -1.96 -4.78
CA CYS A 167 5.62 -1.49 -5.77
C CYS A 167 4.18 -1.80 -5.33
N ALA A 168 3.94 -3.01 -4.81
CA ALA A 168 2.62 -3.43 -4.37
C ALA A 168 2.13 -2.62 -3.16
N ILE A 169 3.00 -2.36 -2.18
CA ILE A 169 2.71 -1.49 -1.04
C ILE A 169 2.44 -0.06 -1.54
N ALA A 170 3.27 0.45 -2.44
CA ALA A 170 3.12 1.79 -2.98
C ALA A 170 1.83 1.97 -3.78
N GLN A 171 1.45 0.97 -4.58
CA GLN A 171 0.20 0.95 -5.33
C GLN A 171 -1.01 0.99 -4.40
N MET A 172 -1.02 0.16 -3.35
CA MET A 172 -2.09 0.18 -2.35
C MET A 172 -2.15 1.51 -1.61
N ALA A 173 -1.00 2.05 -1.23
CA ALA A 173 -0.91 3.30 -0.50
C ALA A 173 -1.44 4.48 -1.31
N THR A 174 -1.15 4.52 -2.62
CA THR A 174 -1.68 5.51 -3.56
C THR A 174 -3.17 5.34 -3.76
N HIS A 175 -3.62 4.10 -4.00
CA HIS A 175 -5.03 3.82 -4.25
C HIS A 175 -5.90 4.13 -3.03
N ALA A 176 -5.44 3.72 -1.85
CA ALA A 176 -6.11 4.06 -0.60
C ALA A 176 -5.93 5.53 -0.21
N GLN A 177 -5.10 6.33 -0.90
CA GLN A 177 -4.74 7.71 -0.50
C GLN A 177 -4.24 7.80 0.96
N SER A 178 -3.43 6.83 1.38
CA SER A 178 -2.97 6.70 2.77
C SER A 178 -1.82 7.64 3.16
N TYR A 179 -1.28 8.42 2.22
CA TYR A 179 -0.18 9.37 2.43
C TYR A 179 -0.46 10.71 1.72
N GLN A 180 0.20 11.77 2.19
CA GLN A 180 0.21 13.08 1.53
C GLN A 180 1.50 13.24 0.71
N PRO A 181 1.43 13.61 -0.58
CA PRO A 181 2.62 13.89 -1.39
C PRO A 181 3.49 14.98 -0.74
N GLY A 182 4.81 14.76 -0.68
CA GLY A 182 5.76 15.73 -0.11
C GLY A 182 5.85 15.77 1.42
N HIS A 183 5.05 14.98 2.15
CA HIS A 183 5.13 14.89 3.62
C HIS A 183 5.25 13.43 4.10
N CYS A 184 6.27 13.12 4.91
CA CYS A 184 6.43 11.81 5.54
C CYS A 184 5.66 11.75 6.86
N GLY A 185 4.37 11.39 6.79
CA GLY A 185 3.55 11.16 7.98
C GLY A 185 3.68 9.71 8.47
N PHE A 186 3.90 9.52 9.77
CA PHE A 186 3.91 8.19 10.41
C PHE A 186 2.58 7.84 11.07
N GLY A 187 1.67 8.80 11.22
CA GLY A 187 0.40 8.62 11.91
C GLY A 187 -0.59 7.73 11.16
N ALA A 188 -1.63 7.30 11.86
CA ALA A 188 -2.78 6.62 11.29
C ALA A 188 -3.60 7.61 10.45
N PRO A 189 -3.89 7.32 9.18
CA PRO A 189 -4.86 8.10 8.40
C PRO A 189 -6.29 7.77 8.85
N ASP A 190 -7.22 8.68 8.57
CA ASP A 190 -8.65 8.45 8.80
C ASP A 190 -9.15 7.27 7.96
N THR A 191 -10.07 6.48 8.52
CA THR A 191 -10.73 5.36 7.84
C THR A 191 -11.74 5.87 6.80
N LEU A 192 -11.83 5.19 5.66
CA LEU A 192 -12.74 5.58 4.59
C LEU A 192 -14.22 5.30 4.95
N PRO A 193 -15.15 6.24 4.69
CA PRO A 193 -16.58 6.04 4.89
C PRO A 193 -17.08 4.92 3.97
N GLY A 194 -17.64 3.86 4.56
CA GLY A 194 -18.13 2.66 3.85
C GLY A 194 -17.27 1.41 4.02
N CYS A 195 -16.14 1.49 4.73
CA CYS A 195 -15.30 0.33 5.12
C CYS A 195 -15.48 -0.10 6.58
N CYS A 196 -16.60 0.27 7.22
CA CYS A 196 -16.95 -0.09 8.60
C CYS A 196 -17.90 -1.29 8.65
#